data_AF-A0A924HAZ5-F1
#
_entry.id   AF-A0A924HAZ5-F1
#
_cell.length_a   1.000
_cell.length_b   1.000
_cell.length_c   1.000
_cell.angle_alpha   90.00
_cell.angle_beta   90.00
_cell.angle_gamma   90.00
#
_symmetry.space_group_name_H-M   'P 1'
#
loop_
_entity.id
_entity.type
_entity.pdbx_description
1 polymer ?
#
loop_
_entity_poly.entity_id
_entity_poly.type
_entity_poly.pdbx_seq_one_letter_code
_entity_poly.pdbx_strand_id
1 'polypeptide(L)'
;MTTLICDCNQTMPLQPQKLGAALNETLTLHSALCRREAGAFQKAIQSGDDVVVACTQEKRLFAEVAEQTERATSVIKFVNIRETGGWSKDASSAMPKIAALLAAAHLPDAEPVATVTYKSTG
;
A
#
# COMPACT_ATOMS: atom_id res chain seq x y z
N MET A 1 8.02 -9.74 0.51
CA MET A 1 7.26 -8.47 0.62
C MET A 1 5.78 -8.83 0.73
N THR A 2 5.11 -8.34 1.77
CA THR A 2 3.69 -8.64 2.02
C THR A 2 2.81 -7.45 1.64
N THR A 3 1.69 -7.69 0.95
CA THR A 3 0.74 -6.64 0.58
C THR A 3 -0.52 -6.71 1.45
N LEU A 4 -0.80 -5.63 2.18
CA LEU A 4 -2.04 -5.45 2.93
C LEU A 4 -3.01 -4.59 2.13
N ILE A 5 -4.16 -5.16 1.75
CA ILE A 5 -5.25 -4.45 1.06
C ILE A 5 -6.48 -4.30 1.97
N CYS A 6 -7.20 -3.19 1.82
CA CYS A 6 -8.38 -2.86 2.61
C CYS A 6 -9.45 -2.23 1.72
N ASP A 7 -10.71 -2.66 1.82
CA ASP A 7 -11.84 -2.08 1.07
C ASP A 7 -12.41 -0.78 1.69
N CYS A 8 -11.79 -0.30 2.78
CA CYS A 8 -12.22 0.89 3.52
C CYS A 8 -13.72 0.84 3.88
N ASN A 9 -14.12 -0.21 4.59
CA ASN A 9 -15.48 -0.48 5.04
C ASN A 9 -16.46 -0.68 3.88
N GLN A 10 -16.06 -1.54 2.93
CA GLN A 10 -16.81 -1.94 1.74
C GLN A 10 -17.13 -0.80 0.77
N THR A 11 -16.37 0.29 0.83
CA THR A 11 -16.56 1.46 -0.05
C THR A 11 -15.84 1.33 -1.38
N MET A 12 -15.06 0.26 -1.57
CA MET A 12 -14.32 -0.03 -2.80
C MET A 12 -14.60 -1.46 -3.28
N PRO A 13 -14.91 -1.68 -4.57
CA PRO A 13 -15.19 -3.01 -5.12
C PRO A 13 -13.89 -3.79 -5.44
N LEU A 14 -13.02 -3.98 -4.42
CA LEU A 14 -11.75 -4.68 -4.59
C LEU A 14 -11.95 -6.17 -4.87
N GLN A 15 -11.13 -6.73 -5.75
CA GLN A 15 -11.16 -8.15 -6.12
C GLN A 15 -9.82 -8.80 -5.73
N PRO A 16 -9.69 -9.34 -4.50
CA PRO A 16 -8.41 -9.83 -3.97
C PRO A 16 -7.80 -10.94 -4.82
N GLN A 17 -8.60 -11.79 -5.44
CA GLN A 17 -8.10 -12.87 -6.31
C GLN A 17 -7.46 -12.30 -7.59
N LYS A 18 -8.04 -11.26 -8.19
CA LYS A 18 -7.48 -10.64 -9.41
C LYS A 18 -6.20 -9.85 -9.09
N LEU A 19 -6.21 -9.10 -7.99
CA LEU A 19 -5.04 -8.36 -7.53
C LEU A 19 -3.91 -9.33 -7.15
N GLY A 20 -4.23 -10.40 -6.42
CA GLY A 20 -3.28 -11.42 -6.01
C GLY A 20 -2.66 -12.16 -7.19
N ALA A 21 -3.45 -12.51 -8.21
CA ALA A 21 -2.94 -13.12 -9.43
C ALA A 21 -1.93 -12.21 -10.16
N ALA A 22 -2.16 -10.90 -10.17
CA ALA A 22 -1.24 -9.94 -10.80
C ALA A 22 0.05 -9.72 -9.99
N LEU A 23 0.01 -9.88 -8.67
CA LEU A 23 1.17 -9.77 -7.77
C LEU A 23 1.89 -11.11 -7.52
N ASN A 24 1.32 -12.22 -7.98
CA ASN A 24 1.72 -13.58 -7.61
C ASN A 24 1.73 -13.78 -6.07
N GLU A 25 0.70 -13.26 -5.40
CA GLU A 25 0.53 -13.29 -3.94
C GLU A 25 -0.92 -13.68 -3.59
N THR A 26 -1.11 -14.44 -2.50
CA THR A 26 -2.44 -14.66 -1.94
C THR A 26 -2.80 -13.48 -1.02
N LEU A 27 -3.69 -12.61 -1.50
CA LEU A 27 -4.09 -11.41 -0.74
C LEU A 27 -5.27 -11.68 0.19
N THR A 28 -5.13 -11.25 1.44
CA THR A 28 -6.24 -11.14 2.38
C THR A 28 -6.91 -9.79 2.22
N LEU A 29 -8.22 -9.76 1.97
CA LEU A 29 -8.99 -8.53 1.96
C LEU A 29 -9.44 -8.15 3.37
N HIS A 30 -8.99 -6.99 3.84
CA HIS A 30 -9.49 -6.38 5.07
C HIS A 30 -10.60 -5.39 4.78
N SER A 31 -11.41 -5.06 5.79
CA SER A 31 -12.41 -3.98 5.67
C SER A 31 -12.17 -2.81 6.61
N ALA A 32 -11.41 -3.01 7.68
CA ALA A 32 -11.11 -2.02 8.70
C ALA A 32 -9.68 -2.19 9.23
N LEU A 33 -8.72 -2.33 8.32
CA LEU A 33 -7.28 -2.53 8.61
C LEU A 33 -6.72 -1.49 9.59
N CYS A 34 -7.12 -0.22 9.44
CA CYS A 34 -6.69 0.88 10.31
C CYS A 34 -7.44 0.95 11.66
N ARG A 35 -8.40 0.07 11.91
CA ARG A 35 -9.25 0.08 13.11
C ARG A 35 -9.24 -1.28 13.77
N ARG A 36 -10.34 -2.03 13.65
CA ARG A 36 -10.56 -3.32 14.33
C ARG A 36 -9.57 -4.40 13.90
N GLU A 37 -8.96 -4.25 12.72
CA GLU A 37 -8.04 -5.22 12.15
C GLU A 37 -6.57 -4.76 12.21
N ALA A 38 -6.25 -3.72 13.00
CA ALA A 38 -4.88 -3.20 13.13
C ALA A 38 -3.85 -4.27 13.56
N GLY A 39 -4.29 -5.32 14.27
CA GLY A 39 -3.45 -6.45 14.62
C GLY A 39 -2.87 -7.20 13.41
N ALA A 40 -3.54 -7.18 12.24
CA ALA A 40 -2.98 -7.76 11.01
C ALA A 40 -1.79 -6.94 10.50
N PHE A 41 -1.89 -5.61 10.56
CA PHE A 41 -0.79 -4.71 10.24
C PHE A 41 0.40 -4.89 11.20
N GLN A 42 0.14 -4.94 12.51
CA GLN A 42 1.20 -5.17 13.51
C GLN A 42 1.97 -6.47 13.26
N LYS A 43 1.25 -7.56 12.98
CA LYS A 43 1.87 -8.85 12.65
C LYS A 43 2.72 -8.77 11.37
N ALA A 44 2.23 -8.07 10.34
CA ALA A 44 2.95 -7.94 9.08
C ALA A 44 4.28 -7.20 9.27
N ILE A 45 4.29 -6.08 10.01
CA ILE A 45 5.49 -5.27 10.21
C ILE A 45 6.52 -5.88 11.17
N GLN A 46 6.15 -6.93 11.90
CA GLN A 46 7.05 -7.73 12.74
C GLN A 46 7.77 -8.85 11.97
N SER A 47 7.42 -9.10 10.70
CA SER A 47 8.02 -10.17 9.91
C SER A 47 9.48 -9.89 9.53
N GLY A 48 9.84 -8.61 9.37
CA GLY A 48 11.15 -8.15 8.90
C GLY A 48 11.24 -8.00 7.38
N ASP A 49 10.25 -8.50 6.63
CA ASP A 49 10.12 -8.24 5.20
C ASP A 49 9.45 -6.89 4.96
N ASP A 50 9.79 -6.21 3.86
CA ASP A 50 9.07 -5.01 3.45
C ASP A 50 7.55 -5.26 3.36
N VAL A 51 6.78 -4.28 3.82
CA VAL A 51 5.31 -4.32 3.84
C VAL A 51 4.76 -3.21 2.96
N VAL A 52 3.88 -3.58 2.02
CA VAL A 52 3.08 -2.63 1.24
C VAL A 52 1.71 -2.48 1.90
N VAL A 53 1.36 -1.27 2.30
CA VAL A 53 0.01 -0.94 2.79
C VAL A 53 -0.73 -0.17 1.71
N ALA A 54 -1.79 -0.77 1.17
CA ALA A 54 -2.62 -0.16 0.12
C ALA A 54 -3.61 0.88 0.69
N CYS A 55 -3.09 1.85 1.43
CA CYS A 55 -3.85 2.96 2.00
C CYS A 55 -2.91 4.16 2.18
N THR A 56 -3.37 5.38 1.92
CA THR A 56 -2.63 6.61 2.30
C THR A 56 -3.36 7.50 3.29
N GLN A 57 -4.69 7.35 3.40
CA GLN A 57 -5.50 8.18 4.31
C GLN A 57 -5.03 8.08 5.76
N GLU A 58 -4.81 6.85 6.23
CA GLU A 58 -4.52 6.56 7.63
C GLU A 58 -3.02 6.34 7.86
N LYS A 59 -2.16 6.88 6.98
CA LYS A 59 -0.69 6.73 7.07
C LYS A 59 -0.15 7.15 8.43
N ARG A 60 -0.68 8.26 8.98
CA ARG A 60 -0.30 8.75 10.32
C ARG A 60 -0.64 7.73 11.41
N LEU A 61 -1.85 7.18 11.39
CA LEU A 61 -2.28 6.18 12.36
C LEU A 61 -1.43 4.90 12.25
N PHE A 62 -1.14 4.44 11.03
CA PHE A 62 -0.24 3.28 10.85
C PHE A 62 1.17 3.55 11.37
N ALA A 63 1.69 4.76 11.22
CA ALA A 63 2.99 5.14 11.80
C ALA A 63 2.94 5.11 13.34
N GLU A 64 1.90 5.69 13.95
CA GLU A 64 1.71 5.66 15.42
C GLU A 64 1.60 4.21 15.94
N VAL A 65 0.87 3.34 15.23
CA VAL A 65 0.78 1.91 15.58
C VAL A 65 2.12 1.21 15.41
N ALA A 66 2.89 1.52 14.36
CA ALA A 66 4.21 0.92 14.15
C ALA A 66 5.20 1.33 15.26
N GLU A 67 5.20 2.60 15.68
CA GLU A 67 6.01 3.09 16.80
C GLU A 67 5.69 2.37 18.12
N GLN A 68 4.42 2.01 18.33
CA GLN A 68 3.97 1.27 19.50
C GLN A 68 4.13 -0.25 19.38
N THR A 69 4.52 -0.75 18.21
CA THR A 69 4.65 -2.18 17.96
C THR A 69 6.08 -2.63 18.21
N GLU A 70 6.26 -3.47 19.23
CA GLU A 70 7.56 -4.08 19.50
C GLU A 70 8.07 -4.86 18.27
N ARG A 71 9.36 -4.72 17.94
CA ARG A 71 10.02 -5.39 16.81
C ARG A 71 9.40 -5.06 15.44
N ALA A 72 8.83 -3.88 15.26
CA ALA A 72 8.51 -3.36 13.93
C ALA A 72 9.79 -3.05 13.14
N THR A 73 10.33 -4.05 12.45
CA THR A 73 11.60 -3.96 11.70
C THR A 73 11.42 -3.76 10.20
N SER A 74 10.19 -3.90 9.71
CA SER A 74 9.88 -3.87 8.29
C SER A 74 9.86 -2.45 7.72
N VAL A 75 10.34 -2.26 6.49
CA VAL A 75 10.11 -1.00 5.75
C VAL A 75 8.67 -0.96 5.26
N ILE A 76 7.96 0.14 5.52
CA ILE A 76 6.55 0.28 5.18
C ILE A 76 6.40 1.22 3.97
N LYS A 77 5.91 0.68 2.85
CA LYS A 77 5.54 1.46 1.66
C LYS A 77 4.03 1.65 1.62
N PHE A 78 3.58 2.88 1.38
CA PHE A 78 2.16 3.21 1.30
C PHE A 78 1.75 3.49 -0.15
N VAL A 79 0.67 2.85 -0.61
CA VAL A 79 0.13 3.02 -1.96
C VAL A 79 -1.29 3.54 -1.88
N ASN A 80 -1.54 4.67 -2.52
CA ASN A 80 -2.88 5.23 -2.63
C ASN A 80 -3.67 4.45 -3.69
N ILE A 81 -4.46 3.46 -3.29
CA ILE A 81 -5.38 2.77 -4.21
C ILE A 81 -6.82 3.29 -4.12
N ARG A 82 -7.16 4.01 -3.03
CA ARG A 82 -8.51 4.47 -2.76
C ARG A 82 -8.87 5.65 -3.65
N GLU A 83 -8.17 6.76 -3.50
CA GLU A 83 -8.43 7.96 -4.28
C GLU A 83 -8.03 7.79 -5.76
N THR A 84 -7.02 6.95 -6.05
CA THR A 84 -6.54 6.78 -7.43
C THR A 84 -7.32 5.74 -8.25
N GLY A 85 -8.18 4.93 -7.62
CA GLY A 85 -8.92 3.88 -8.33
C GLY A 85 -10.20 3.42 -7.64
N GLY A 86 -10.11 3.03 -6.36
CA GLY A 86 -11.20 2.37 -5.64
C GLY A 86 -12.44 3.22 -5.39
N TRP A 87 -12.33 4.56 -5.36
CA TRP A 87 -13.44 5.52 -5.29
C TRP A 87 -13.75 6.24 -6.61
N SER A 88 -13.09 5.82 -7.71
CA SER A 88 -13.40 6.40 -9.01
C SER A 88 -14.76 5.91 -9.52
N LYS A 89 -15.35 6.66 -10.48
CA LYS A 89 -16.56 6.20 -11.20
C LYS A 89 -16.33 4.87 -11.93
N ASP A 90 -15.08 4.61 -12.28
CA ASP A 90 -14.64 3.42 -13.00
C ASP A 90 -14.07 2.34 -12.05
N ALA A 91 -14.37 2.39 -10.74
CA ALA A 91 -13.77 1.49 -9.76
C ALA A 91 -13.93 0.00 -10.11
N SER A 92 -15.06 -0.38 -10.71
CA SER A 92 -15.34 -1.76 -11.16
C SER A 92 -14.36 -2.27 -12.23
N SER A 93 -13.75 -1.37 -13.02
CA SER A 93 -12.73 -1.70 -14.03
C SER A 93 -11.31 -1.29 -13.61
N ALA A 94 -11.12 -0.74 -12.40
CA ALA A 94 -9.84 -0.21 -11.95
C ALA A 94 -8.83 -1.27 -11.45
N MET A 95 -9.20 -2.56 -11.42
CA MET A 95 -8.31 -3.63 -10.89
C MET A 95 -6.93 -3.69 -11.58
N PRO A 96 -6.81 -3.59 -12.92
CA PRO A 96 -5.50 -3.57 -13.57
C PRO A 96 -4.64 -2.37 -13.16
N LYS A 97 -5.26 -1.20 -12.98
CA LYS A 97 -4.56 0.00 -12.49
C LYS A 97 -4.08 -0.17 -11.06
N ILE A 98 -4.94 -0.68 -10.17
CA ILE A 98 -4.59 -0.92 -8.77
C ILE A 98 -3.48 -1.97 -8.68
N ALA A 99 -3.57 -3.06 -9.44
CA ALA A 99 -2.52 -4.07 -9.52
C ALA A 99 -1.18 -3.46 -9.97
N ALA A 100 -1.18 -2.61 -11.00
CA ALA A 100 0.03 -1.95 -11.47
C ALA A 100 0.63 -1.01 -10.41
N LEU A 101 -0.19 -0.26 -9.68
CA LEU A 101 0.27 0.61 -8.58
C LEU A 101 0.89 -0.19 -7.43
N LEU A 102 0.29 -1.33 -7.08
CA LEU A 102 0.83 -2.23 -6.05
C LEU A 102 2.12 -2.88 -6.54
N ALA A 103 2.17 -3.40 -7.77
CA ALA A 103 3.36 -3.99 -8.36
C ALA A 103 4.51 -2.98 -8.45
N ALA A 104 4.24 -1.72 -8.79
CA ALA A 104 5.24 -0.67 -8.79
C ALA A 104 5.87 -0.44 -7.41
N ALA A 105 5.13 -0.64 -6.31
CA ALA A 105 5.68 -0.54 -4.96
C ALA A 105 6.61 -1.72 -4.59
N HIS A 106 6.50 -2.85 -5.30
CA HIS A 106 7.39 -3.99 -5.15
C HIS A 106 8.73 -3.82 -5.85
N LEU A 107 8.85 -2.81 -6.71
CA LEU A 107 10.13 -2.51 -7.35
C LEU A 107 11.11 -1.94 -6.32
N PRO A 108 12.42 -2.18 -6.51
CA PRO A 108 13.45 -1.49 -5.74
C PRO A 108 13.35 0.01 -5.97
N ASP A 109 13.85 0.79 -5.02
CA ASP A 109 13.93 2.24 -5.18
C ASP A 109 14.82 2.57 -6.38
N ALA A 110 14.43 3.61 -7.13
CA ALA A 110 15.17 4.02 -8.32
C ALA A 110 16.59 4.47 -7.93
N GLU A 111 17.57 4.08 -8.74
CA GLU A 111 18.93 4.55 -8.57
C GLU A 111 19.00 6.08 -8.73
N PRO A 112 19.83 6.78 -7.93
CA PRO A 112 19.99 8.22 -8.06
C PRO A 112 20.45 8.61 -9.46
N VAL A 113 19.70 9.49 -10.12
CA VAL A 113 20.10 10.07 -11.40
C VAL A 113 21.00 11.30 -11.19
N ALA A 114 21.89 11.56 -12.14
CA ALA A 114 22.75 12.74 -12.11
C ALA A 114 21.90 14.04 -12.06
N THR A 115 22.21 14.93 -11.11
CA THR A 115 21.57 16.23 -11.01
C THR A 115 22.32 17.26 -11.84
N VAL A 116 21.60 18.04 -12.64
CA VAL A 116 22.15 19.20 -13.35
C VAL A 116 21.78 20.48 -12.61
N THR A 117 22.75 21.37 -12.41
CA THR A 117 22.50 22.67 -11.78
C THR A 117 21.92 23.64 -12.80
N TYR A 118 20.69 24.11 -12.56
CA TYR A 118 20.09 25.20 -13.33
C TYR A 118 20.32 26.54 -12.61
N LYS A 119 20.92 27.52 -13.29
CA LYS A 119 21.00 28.92 -12.84
C LYS A 119 20.13 29.78 -13.76
N SER A 120 19.06 30.38 -13.21
CA SER A 120 18.26 31.40 -13.90
C SER A 120 19.03 32.73 -13.95
N THR A 121 19.04 33.40 -15.10
CA THR A 121 19.71 34.71 -15.28
C THR A 121 18.79 35.92 -15.10
N GLY A 122 17.52 35.72 -14.74
CA GLY A 122 16.53 36.82 -14.69
C GLY A 122 15.99 37.17 -16.06
#